data_AF-A0A2V9IX69-F1
#
_entry.id   AF-A0A2V9IX69-F1
#
_cell.length_a   1.000
_cell.length_b   1.000
_cell.length_c   1.000
_cell.angle_alpha   90.00
_cell.angle_beta   90.00
_cell.angle_gamma   90.00
#
_symmetry.space_group_name_H-M   'P 1'
#
loop_
_entity.id
_entity.type
_entity.pdbx_description
1 polymer ?
#
loop_
_entity_poly.entity_id
_entity_poly.type
_entity_poly.pdbx_seq_one_letter_code
_entity_poly.pdbx_strand_id
1 'polypeptide(L)' 'MKIKATFAKDGKWWVAWTEDVPGALTQGSTLEEARENLIDAVREMRKPVDLSSLPGREVVVEELEV' A
#
# COMPACT_ATOMS: atom_id res chain seq x y z
N MET A 1 -12.09 7.75 -6.24
CA MET A 1 -11.16 7.32 -7.31
C MET A 1 -11.52 5.92 -7.72
N LYS A 2 -11.43 5.60 -9.01
CA LYS A 2 -11.57 4.25 -9.52
C LYS A 2 -10.18 3.76 -9.92
N ILE A 3 -9.78 2.59 -9.44
CA ILE A 3 -8.51 1.95 -9.81
C ILE A 3 -8.76 0.63 -10.53
N LYS A 4 -7.80 0.19 -11.33
CA LYS A 4 -7.73 -1.14 -11.92
C LYS A 4 -6.83 -2.00 -11.03
N ALA A 5 -7.44 -2.92 -10.29
CA ALA A 5 -6.75 -3.89 -9.46
C ALA A 5 -6.58 -5.22 -10.21
N THR A 6 -5.42 -5.85 -10.00
CA THR A 6 -5.12 -7.21 -10.45
C THR A 6 -5.09 -8.14 -9.24
N PHE A 7 -5.65 -9.34 -9.39
CA PHE A 7 -5.67 -10.36 -8.35
C PHE A 7 -5.15 -11.67 -8.92
N ALA A 8 -4.26 -12.34 -8.19
CA ALA A 8 -3.75 -13.66 -8.53
C ALA A 8 -3.98 -14.62 -7.37
N LYS A 9 -4.49 -15.83 -7.66
CA LYS A 9 -4.57 -16.90 -6.66
C LYS A 9 -3.21 -17.60 -6.57
N ASP A 10 -2.63 -17.66 -5.38
CA ASP A 10 -1.39 -18.36 -5.10
C ASP A 10 -1.56 -19.29 -3.89
N GLY A 11 -1.70 -20.59 -4.16
CA GLY A 11 -2.00 -21.60 -3.15
C GLY A 11 -3.26 -21.26 -2.33
N LYS A 12 -3.08 -21.01 -1.03
CA LYS A 12 -4.17 -20.62 -0.13
C LYS A 12 -4.47 -19.12 -0.14
N TRP A 13 -3.60 -18.29 -0.73
CA TRP A 13 -3.67 -16.84 -0.68
C TRP A 13 -4.19 -16.25 -1.99
N TRP A 14 -4.61 -14.99 -1.92
CA TRP A 14 -4.84 -14.09 -3.04
C TRP A 14 -3.86 -12.94 -2.92
N VAL A 15 -3.06 -12.72 -3.95
CA VAL A 15 -2.15 -11.56 -4.08
C VAL A 15 -2.88 -10.49 -4.87
N ALA A 16 -2.81 -9.24 -4.43
CA ALA A 16 -3.54 -8.12 -5.03
C ALA A 16 -2.61 -6.90 -5.21
N TRP A 17 -2.67 -6.26 -6.37
CA TRP A 17 -1.92 -5.03 -6.63
C TRP A 17 -2.63 -4.12 -7.65
N THR A 18 -2.14 -2.90 -7.81
CA THR A 18 -2.57 -1.98 -8.87
C THR A 18 -1.39 -1.19 -9.44
N GLU A 19 -1.36 -1.01 -10.75
CA GLU A 19 -0.39 -0.14 -11.42
C GLU A 19 -0.76 1.35 -11.28
N ASP A 20 -2.00 1.66 -10.86
CA ASP A 20 -2.46 3.04 -10.67
C ASP A 20 -1.81 3.70 -9.44
N VAL A 21 -1.30 2.90 -8.50
CA VAL A 21 -0.51 3.33 -7.34
C VAL A 21 0.70 2.39 -7.21
N PRO A 22 1.85 2.75 -7.79
CA PRO A 22 3.04 1.92 -7.75
C PRO A 22 3.43 1.56 -6.32
N GLY A 23 3.75 0.29 -6.10
CA GLY A 23 4.08 -0.25 -4.77
C GLY A 23 2.89 -0.72 -3.93
N ALA A 24 1.65 -0.43 -4.33
CA ALA A 24 0.46 -0.94 -3.65
C ALA A 24 0.27 -2.44 -3.95
N LEU A 25 0.87 -3.29 -3.12
CA LEU A 25 0.84 -4.74 -3.17
C LEU A 25 0.39 -5.30 -1.81
N THR A 26 -0.60 -6.18 -1.82
CA THR A 26 -1.15 -6.80 -0.60
C THR A 26 -1.50 -8.26 -0.86
N GLN A 27 -1.97 -8.95 0.18
CA GLN A 27 -2.51 -10.30 0.07
C GLN A 27 -3.66 -10.53 1.06
N GLY A 28 -4.47 -11.55 0.83
CA GLY A 28 -5.52 -12.01 1.74
C GLY A 28 -5.82 -13.50 1.55
N SER A 29 -6.39 -14.15 2.56
CA SER A 29 -6.77 -15.56 2.48
C SER A 29 -7.98 -15.78 1.55
N THR A 30 -8.83 -14.77 1.45
CA THR A 30 -9.97 -14.70 0.51
C THR A 30 -9.77 -13.58 -0.52
N LEU A 31 -10.53 -13.61 -1.61
CA LEU A 31 -10.48 -12.57 -2.63
C LEU A 31 -10.99 -11.24 -2.07
N GLU A 32 -12.01 -11.31 -1.22
CA GLU A 32 -12.60 -10.18 -0.50
C GLU A 32 -11.58 -9.52 0.43
N GLU A 33 -10.88 -10.31 1.24
CA GLU A 33 -9.84 -9.81 2.14
C GLU A 33 -8.70 -9.14 1.36
N ALA A 34 -8.21 -9.78 0.28
CA ALA A 34 -7.16 -9.19 -0.55
C ALA A 34 -7.60 -7.85 -1.18
N ARG A 35 -8.89 -7.72 -1.54
CA ARG A 35 -9.48 -6.49 -2.07
C ARG A 35 -9.56 -5.40 -1.01
N GLU A 36 -10.04 -5.72 0.19
CA GLU A 36 -10.11 -4.77 1.30
C GLU A 36 -8.71 -4.29 1.70
N ASN A 37 -7.76 -5.22 1.81
CA ASN A 37 -6.36 -4.90 2.09
C ASN A 37 -5.76 -3.97 1.02
N LEU A 38 -6.00 -4.24 -0.27
CA LEU A 38 -5.52 -3.37 -1.35
C LEU A 38 -6.14 -1.96 -1.29
N ILE A 39 -7.42 -1.84 -0.97
CA ILE A 39 -8.09 -0.55 -0.81
C ILE A 39 -7.43 0.26 0.31
N ASP A 40 -7.14 -0.38 1.44
CA ASP A 40 -6.53 0.30 2.59
C ASP A 40 -5.07 0.66 2.32
N ALA A 41 -4.29 -0.21 1.67
CA ALA A 41 -2.93 0.11 1.24
C ALA A 41 -2.89 1.31 0.28
N VAL A 42 -3.80 1.35 -0.70
CA VAL A 42 -3.93 2.50 -1.63
C VAL A 42 -4.31 3.78 -0.90
N ARG A 43 -5.15 3.70 0.14
CA ARG A 43 -5.49 4.87 0.96
C ARG A 43 -4.28 5.33 1.77
N GLU A 44 -3.56 4.41 2.39
CA GLU A 44 -2.41 4.71 3.23
C GLU A 44 -1.27 5.35 2.44
N MET A 45 -0.91 4.77 1.29
CA MET A 45 0.16 5.28 0.43
C MET A 45 -0.10 6.69 -0.11
N ARG A 46 -1.36 7.13 -0.12
CA ARG A 46 -1.74 8.48 -0.58
C ARG A 46 -1.85 9.49 0.54
N LYS A 47 -1.71 9.08 1.80
CA LYS A 47 -1.69 10.01 2.92
C LYS A 47 -0.37 10.77 2.88
N PRO A 48 -0.38 12.11 3.04
CA PRO A 48 0.85 12.83 3.27
C PRO A 48 1.46 12.34 4.59
N VAL A 49 2.79 12.19 4.60
CA VAL A 49 3.52 11.94 5.84
C VAL A 49 3.48 13.23 6.65
N ASP A 50 2.79 13.19 7.80
CA ASP A 50 2.79 14.29 8.75
C ASP A 50 3.95 14.12 9.73
N LEU A 51 5.09 14.76 9.44
CA LEU A 51 6.26 14.72 10.31
C LEU A 51 5.99 15.36 11.69
N SER A 52 5.01 16.26 11.81
CA SER A 52 4.66 16.86 13.09
C SER A 52 4.00 15.85 14.06
N SER A 53 3.47 14.76 13.52
CA SER A 53 2.91 13.64 14.29
C SER A 53 3.96 12.71 14.92
N LEU A 54 5.26 12.98 14.72
CA LEU A 54 6.36 12.16 15.24
C LEU A 54 6.98 12.79 16.50
N PRO A 55 6.37 12.66 17.70
CA PRO A 55 6.88 13.31 18.90
C PRO A 55 8.22 12.71 19.34
N GLY A 56 9.14 13.58 19.74
CA GLY A 56 10.40 13.20 20.39
C GLY A 56 11.39 12.45 19.50
N ARG A 57 11.25 12.53 18.18
CA ARG A 57 12.16 11.90 17.22
C ARG A 57 13.02 12.94 16.53
N GLU A 58 14.31 12.64 16.40
CA GLU A 58 15.19 13.34 15.46
C GLU A 58 14.82 12.91 14.03
N VAL A 59 14.57 13.88 13.15
CA VAL A 59 14.20 13.64 11.76
C VAL A 59 15.30 14.19 10.87
N VAL A 60 15.91 13.31 10.07
CA VAL A 60 16.90 13.67 9.04
C VAL A 60 16.22 13.57 7.68
N VAL A 61 16.38 14.61 6.86
CA VAL A 61 15.91 14.64 5.46
C VAL A 61 17.13 14.82 4.58
N GLU A 62 17.39 13.86 3.70
CA GLU A 62 18.55 13.84 2.80
C GLU A 62 18.15 13.40 1.38
N GLU A 63 18.97 13.75 0.40
CA GLU A 63 18.82 13.31 -0.99
C GLU A 63 19.66 12.05 -1.23
N LEU A 64 19.06 11.04 -1.87
CA LEU A 64 19.71 9.75 -2.17
C LEU A 64 19.71 9.50 -3.69
N GLU A 65 20.79 8.95 -4.23
CA GLU A 65 20.86 8.41 -5.59
C GLU A 65 20.53 6.92 -5.58
N VAL A 66 19.69 6.46 -6.52
CA VAL A 66 19.14 5.10 -6.59
C VAL A 66 19.51 4.42 -7.90
#